data_AF-A0A840CYJ9-F1
#
_entry.id   AF-A0A840CYJ9-F1
#
_cell.length_a   1.000
_cell.length_b   1.000
_cell.length_c   1.000
_cell.angle_alpha   90.00
_cell.angle_beta   90.00
_cell.angle_gamma   90.00
#
_symmetry.space_group_name_H-M   'P 1'
#
loop_
_entity.id
_entity.type
_entity.pdbx_description
1 polymer ?
#
loop_
_entity_poly.entity_id
_entity_poly.type
_entity_poly.pdbx_seq_one_letter_code
_entity_poly.pdbx_strand_id
1 'polypeptide(L)'
;MTYIDLINAVWELREQGVITMYEHDLYSYLLHKCNRLSWKNPFYQSSSIMCAVLGINRNALMDRRRKLKQLGLITYREGTAKTRPAEYRILMVDSSRYLDTGNRRPKSKTKKVQQTGGIFKKPSLADVVTYCRERGSVTDAQAFFDFYESKGWMIGRNKMKDWRAAIRTWEKKQQAVRHNSADHDNEKRYEKF
;
A
#
# COMPACT_ATOMS: atom_id res chain seq x y z
N MET A 1 -19.96 25.95 9.51
CA MET A 1 -19.48 24.83 8.69
C MET A 1 -20.51 23.74 8.76
N THR A 2 -21.21 23.48 7.67
CA THR A 2 -22.29 22.51 7.66
C THR A 2 -21.77 21.16 7.16
N TYR A 3 -22.51 20.09 7.49
CA TYR A 3 -22.28 18.75 6.96
C TYR A 3 -22.20 18.75 5.43
N ILE A 4 -23.09 19.53 4.81
CA ILE A 4 -23.28 19.56 3.37
C ILE A 4 -22.09 20.22 2.67
N ASP A 5 -21.51 21.28 3.24
CA ASP A 5 -20.32 21.95 2.66
C ASP A 5 -19.14 21.00 2.52
N LEU A 6 -18.88 20.19 3.56
CA LEU A 6 -17.76 19.24 3.59
C LEU A 6 -17.99 18.04 2.66
N ILE A 7 -19.24 17.64 2.44
CA ILE A 7 -19.59 16.62 1.46
C ILE A 7 -19.35 17.15 0.05
N ASN A 8 -19.89 18.33 -0.26
CA ASN A 8 -19.76 18.93 -1.59
C ASN A 8 -18.30 19.13 -1.96
N ALA A 9 -17.49 19.65 -1.03
CA ALA A 9 -16.07 19.88 -1.28
C ALA A 9 -15.29 18.58 -1.59
N VAL A 10 -15.65 17.45 -0.98
CA VAL A 10 -14.99 16.16 -1.29
C VAL A 10 -15.52 15.53 -2.58
N TRP A 11 -16.77 15.78 -2.96
CA TRP A 11 -17.25 15.45 -4.29
C TRP A 11 -16.50 16.21 -5.38
N GLU A 12 -16.32 17.52 -5.22
CA GLU A 12 -15.54 18.35 -6.16
C GLU A 12 -14.10 17.82 -6.32
N LEU A 13 -13.43 17.47 -5.22
CA LEU A 13 -12.08 16.90 -5.27
C LEU A 13 -12.03 15.55 -6.00
N ARG A 14 -13.10 14.75 -5.93
CA ARG A 14 -13.19 13.47 -6.66
C ARG A 14 -13.43 13.71 -8.14
N GLU A 15 -14.29 14.64 -8.51
CA GLU A 15 -14.56 15.02 -9.91
C GLU A 15 -13.30 15.55 -10.59
N GLN A 16 -12.49 16.32 -9.87
CA GLN A 16 -11.18 16.80 -10.33
C GLN A 16 -10.10 15.70 -10.36
N GLY A 17 -10.38 14.49 -9.87
CA GLY A 17 -9.42 13.38 -9.81
C GLY A 17 -8.29 13.56 -8.78
N VAL A 18 -8.41 14.50 -7.85
CA VAL A 18 -7.43 14.75 -6.77
C VAL A 18 -7.42 13.59 -5.76
N ILE A 19 -8.61 13.05 -5.49
CA ILE A 19 -8.86 11.86 -4.69
C ILE A 19 -9.56 10.79 -5.51
N THR A 20 -9.32 9.52 -5.19
CA THR A 20 -10.07 8.42 -5.79
C THR A 20 -11.35 8.14 -5.00
N MET A 21 -12.18 7.22 -5.50
CA MET A 21 -13.35 6.73 -4.75
C MET A 21 -12.98 6.16 -3.38
N TYR A 22 -11.77 5.63 -3.22
CA TYR A 22 -11.32 4.99 -1.99
C TYR A 22 -10.97 5.98 -0.88
N GLU A 23 -10.36 7.12 -1.23
CA GLU A 23 -10.11 8.20 -0.28
C GLU A 23 -11.40 8.93 0.07
N HIS A 24 -12.28 9.12 -0.92
CA HIS A 24 -13.60 9.70 -0.71
C HIS A 24 -14.38 8.87 0.33
N ASP A 25 -14.48 7.56 0.14
CA ASP A 25 -15.19 6.67 1.06
C ASP A 25 -14.64 6.74 2.50
N LEU A 26 -13.31 6.74 2.65
CA LEU A 26 -12.66 6.92 3.95
C LEU A 26 -13.01 8.27 4.60
N TYR A 27 -12.99 9.35 3.83
CA TYR A 27 -13.33 10.69 4.32
C TYR A 27 -14.79 10.77 4.73
N SER A 28 -15.71 10.28 3.88
CA SER A 28 -17.15 10.27 4.14
C SER A 28 -17.50 9.47 5.38
N TYR A 29 -16.83 8.33 5.61
CA TYR A 29 -16.95 7.57 6.86
C TYR A 29 -16.53 8.40 8.09
N LEU A 30 -15.37 9.06 8.03
CA LEU A 30 -14.87 9.89 9.13
C LEU A 30 -15.78 11.10 9.39
N LEU A 31 -16.30 11.72 8.33
CA LEU A 31 -17.23 12.83 8.40
C LEU A 31 -18.58 12.40 9.00
N HIS A 32 -19.14 11.27 8.55
CA HIS A 32 -20.35 10.69 9.13
C HIS A 32 -20.15 10.39 10.63
N LYS A 33 -18.99 9.85 11.01
CA LYS A 33 -18.65 9.60 12.42
C LYS A 33 -18.58 10.90 13.23
N CYS A 34 -17.96 11.94 12.69
CA CYS A 34 -17.90 13.28 13.29
C CYS A 34 -19.33 13.84 13.51
N ASN A 35 -20.19 13.74 12.49
CA ASN A 35 -21.59 14.18 12.56
C ASN A 35 -22.38 13.41 13.64
N ARG A 36 -22.22 12.09 13.71
CA ARG A 36 -22.84 11.24 14.76
C ARG A 36 -22.33 11.54 16.17
N LEU A 37 -21.17 12.17 16.30
CA LEU A 37 -20.61 12.62 17.57
C LEU A 37 -20.93 14.09 17.85
N SER A 38 -22.00 14.61 17.24
CA SER A 38 -22.43 16.01 17.38
C SER A 38 -21.30 16.99 17.06
N TRP A 39 -20.57 16.73 15.97
CA TRP A 39 -19.44 17.55 15.51
C TRP A 39 -18.25 17.63 16.47
N LYS A 40 -18.08 16.63 17.35
CA LYS A 40 -16.89 16.50 18.18
C LYS A 40 -15.63 16.39 17.33
N ASN A 41 -14.75 17.37 17.43
CA ASN A 41 -13.50 17.45 16.68
C ASN A 41 -12.39 18.05 17.57
N PRO A 42 -11.40 17.27 18.03
CA PRO A 42 -11.03 15.93 17.58
C PRO A 42 -11.90 14.80 18.14
N PHE A 43 -11.92 13.67 17.44
CA PHE A 43 -12.62 12.45 17.86
C PHE A 43 -11.74 11.21 17.69
N TYR A 44 -12.10 10.13 18.37
CA TYR A 44 -11.35 8.89 18.35
C TYR A 44 -12.01 7.84 17.47
N GLN A 45 -11.20 7.11 16.70
CA GLN A 45 -11.68 6.02 15.87
C GLN A 45 -10.67 4.86 15.76
N SER A 46 -11.15 3.64 15.94
CA SER A 46 -10.33 2.42 15.87
C SER A 46 -9.99 2.07 14.42
N SER A 47 -8.69 1.79 14.16
CA SER A 47 -8.24 1.32 12.85
C SER A 47 -8.82 -0.04 12.47
N SER A 48 -9.04 -0.93 13.44
CA SER A 48 -9.63 -2.25 13.19
C SER A 48 -11.08 -2.13 12.72
N ILE A 49 -11.87 -1.30 13.41
CA ILE A 49 -13.27 -1.03 13.03
C ILE A 49 -13.34 -0.36 11.65
N MET A 50 -12.44 0.60 11.37
CA MET A 50 -12.38 1.23 10.04
C MET A 50 -12.07 0.21 8.94
N CYS A 51 -11.08 -0.67 9.16
CA CYS A 51 -10.78 -1.74 8.22
C CYS A 51 -11.99 -2.65 7.98
N ALA A 52 -12.69 -3.05 9.05
CA ALA A 52 -13.85 -3.92 8.97
C ALA A 52 -15.03 -3.27 8.22
N VAL A 53 -15.38 -2.03 8.56
CA VAL A 53 -16.52 -1.32 7.93
C VAL A 53 -16.24 -1.00 6.47
N LEU A 54 -15.01 -0.58 6.13
CA LEU A 54 -14.64 -0.23 4.76
C LEU A 54 -14.24 -1.46 3.92
N GLY A 55 -14.20 -2.66 4.51
CA GLY A 55 -13.77 -3.88 3.83
C GLY A 55 -12.32 -3.82 3.32
N ILE A 56 -11.42 -3.16 4.04
CA ILE A 56 -10.04 -2.94 3.60
C ILE A 56 -8.99 -3.49 4.56
N ASN A 57 -7.85 -3.87 4.00
CA ASN A 57 -6.69 -4.24 4.79
C ASN A 57 -6.00 -3.02 5.42
N ARG A 58 -5.15 -3.27 6.42
CA ARG A 58 -4.45 -2.23 7.18
C ARG A 58 -3.53 -1.35 6.33
N ASN A 59 -2.87 -1.91 5.31
CA ASN A 59 -1.97 -1.17 4.44
C ASN A 59 -2.74 -0.16 3.58
N ALA A 60 -3.87 -0.59 3.00
CA ALA A 60 -4.75 0.29 2.25
C ALA A 60 -5.29 1.44 3.11
N LEU A 61 -5.67 1.17 4.36
CA LEU A 61 -6.09 2.21 5.30
C LEU A 61 -4.95 3.21 5.58
N MET A 62 -3.71 2.73 5.77
CA MET A 62 -2.54 3.59 5.99
C MET A 62 -2.27 4.49 4.79
N ASP A 63 -2.32 3.96 3.57
CA ASP A 63 -2.07 4.71 2.35
C ASP A 63 -3.15 5.78 2.10
N ARG A 64 -4.43 5.43 2.26
CA ARG A 64 -5.56 6.37 2.14
C ARG A 64 -5.48 7.48 3.18
N ARG A 65 -5.18 7.16 4.45
CA ARG A 65 -4.96 8.17 5.51
C ARG A 65 -3.82 9.11 5.17
N ARG A 66 -2.71 8.59 4.65
CA ARG A 66 -1.56 9.39 4.24
C ARG A 66 -1.96 10.38 3.14
N LYS A 67 -2.73 9.93 2.14
CA LYS A 67 -3.22 10.76 1.04
C LYS A 67 -4.15 11.87 1.53
N LEU A 68 -5.16 11.54 2.34
CA LEU A 68 -6.07 12.54 2.91
C LEU A 68 -5.34 13.56 3.80
N LYS A 69 -4.33 13.12 4.57
CA LYS A 69 -3.48 14.01 5.37
C LYS A 69 -2.61 14.93 4.51
N GLN A 70 -2.05 14.42 3.41
CA GLN A 70 -1.24 15.21 2.49
C GLN A 70 -2.06 16.30 1.79
N LEU A 71 -3.33 16.03 1.52
CA LEU A 71 -4.30 17.00 0.97
C LEU A 71 -4.85 17.95 2.03
N GLY A 72 -4.49 17.78 3.30
CA GLY A 72 -5.01 18.62 4.37
C GLY A 72 -6.50 18.45 4.63
N LEU A 73 -7.11 17.33 4.22
CA LEU A 73 -8.52 17.03 4.49
C LEU A 73 -8.74 16.53 5.92
N ILE A 74 -7.73 15.84 6.46
CA ILE A 74 -7.72 15.35 7.84
C ILE A 74 -6.35 15.55 8.47
N THR A 75 -6.33 15.59 9.79
CA THR A 75 -5.15 15.24 10.57
C THR A 75 -5.47 14.05 11.46
N TYR A 76 -4.46 13.25 11.75
CA TYR A 76 -4.62 12.12 12.66
C TYR A 76 -3.36 11.88 13.48
N ARG A 77 -3.56 11.36 14.70
CA ARG A 77 -2.52 10.83 15.58
C ARG A 77 -2.75 9.34 15.77
N GLU A 78 -1.72 8.54 15.53
CA GLU A 78 -1.82 7.10 15.75
C GLU A 78 -2.00 6.80 17.23
N GLY A 79 -2.94 5.92 17.51
CA GLY A 79 -3.17 5.39 18.85
C GLY A 79 -2.18 4.28 19.18
N THR A 80 -1.97 4.04 20.47
CA THR A 80 -1.19 2.90 20.96
C THR A 80 -2.00 1.62 20.79
N ALA A 81 -1.39 0.59 20.18
CA ALA A 81 -2.05 -0.63 19.68
C ALA A 81 -2.99 -1.37 20.67
N LYS A 82 -2.86 -1.15 21.99
CA LYS A 82 -3.67 -1.79 23.03
C LYS A 82 -4.50 -0.84 23.92
N THR A 83 -4.22 0.47 23.94
CA THR A 83 -4.75 1.35 25.00
C THR A 83 -5.49 2.58 24.50
N ARG A 84 -5.15 3.14 23.34
CA ARG A 84 -5.85 4.32 22.81
C ARG A 84 -6.12 4.17 21.32
N PRO A 85 -7.37 4.37 20.86
CA PRO A 85 -7.69 4.47 19.44
C PRO A 85 -7.00 5.68 18.80
N ALA A 86 -6.92 5.69 17.46
CA ALA A 86 -6.34 6.82 16.73
C ALA A 86 -7.26 8.05 16.84
N GLU A 87 -6.66 9.22 17.02
CA GLU A 87 -7.36 10.50 17.08
C GLU A 87 -7.41 11.13 15.68
N TYR A 88 -8.58 11.65 15.29
CA TYR A 88 -8.83 12.31 14.02
C TYR A 88 -9.35 13.71 14.22
N ARG A 89 -8.98 14.59 13.30
CA ARG A 89 -9.55 15.91 13.14
C ARG A 89 -9.87 16.14 11.67
N ILE A 90 -11.13 16.45 11.37
CA ILE A 90 -11.55 16.92 10.04
C ILE A 90 -11.08 18.36 9.89
N LEU A 91 -10.46 18.66 8.76
CA LEU A 91 -10.00 20.01 8.41
C LEU A 91 -10.90 20.63 7.35
N MET A 92 -10.89 21.96 7.26
CA MET A 92 -11.63 22.69 6.24
C MET A 92 -11.05 22.42 4.86
N VAL A 93 -11.92 22.12 3.89
CA VAL A 93 -11.55 22.12 2.47
C VAL A 93 -11.61 23.56 2.00
N ASP A 94 -10.47 24.21 1.92
CA ASP A 94 -10.40 25.54 1.34
C ASP A 94 -10.46 25.40 -0.18
N SER A 95 -11.66 25.50 -0.76
CA SER A 95 -11.87 25.39 -2.22
C SER A 95 -11.03 26.41 -3.00
N SER A 96 -10.66 27.55 -2.39
CA SER A 96 -9.80 28.55 -3.03
C SER A 96 -8.38 28.05 -3.35
N ARG A 97 -7.91 26.99 -2.66
CA ARG A 97 -6.58 26.40 -2.87
C ARG A 97 -6.50 25.48 -4.08
N TYR A 98 -7.65 25.08 -4.64
CA TYR A 98 -7.72 24.06 -5.71
C TYR A 98 -8.09 24.63 -7.07
N LEU A 99 -8.62 25.86 -7.13
CA LEU A 99 -8.96 26.58 -8.37
C LEU A 99 -7.72 26.95 -9.22
N ASP A 100 -6.50 26.78 -8.71
CA ASP A 100 -5.24 27.08 -9.43
C ASP A 100 -4.55 25.84 -10.05
N THR A 101 -5.16 24.65 -10.02
CA THR A 101 -4.48 23.41 -10.46
C THR A 101 -4.79 22.98 -11.91
N GLY A 102 -4.98 23.94 -12.80
CA GLY A 102 -4.68 23.73 -14.21
C GLY A 102 -3.17 23.59 -14.40
N ASN A 103 -2.65 22.36 -14.47
CA ASN A 103 -1.29 22.03 -14.95
C ASN A 103 -0.16 21.76 -13.93
N ARG A 104 -0.44 21.21 -12.74
CA ARG A 104 0.63 20.65 -11.88
C ARG A 104 0.36 19.20 -11.49
N ARG A 105 0.83 18.26 -12.34
CA ARG A 105 1.11 16.88 -11.91
C ARG A 105 2.03 16.96 -10.68
N PRO A 106 1.66 16.39 -9.52
CA PRO A 106 2.58 16.31 -8.40
C PRO A 106 3.71 15.35 -8.80
N LYS A 107 4.91 15.90 -9.07
CA LYS A 107 6.14 15.10 -9.10
C LYS A 107 6.22 14.37 -7.77
N SER A 108 6.18 13.04 -7.82
CA SER A 108 6.48 12.19 -6.69
C SER A 108 7.87 12.57 -6.18
N LYS A 109 7.94 13.20 -5.01
CA LYS A 109 9.19 13.29 -4.26
C LYS A 109 9.45 11.89 -3.68
N THR A 110 10.04 11.03 -4.49
CA THR A 110 10.70 9.82 -4.02
C THR A 110 11.75 10.28 -3.00
N LYS A 111 11.49 10.04 -1.71
CA LYS A 111 12.52 10.15 -0.68
C LYS A 111 13.67 9.22 -1.11
N LYS A 112 14.79 9.81 -1.52
CA LYS A 112 16.07 9.08 -1.62
C LYS A 112 16.44 8.67 -0.20
N VAL A 113 16.05 7.45 0.18
CA VAL A 113 16.72 6.75 1.25
C VAL A 113 18.12 6.47 0.73
N GLN A 114 19.11 7.15 1.30
CA GLN A 114 20.51 6.85 1.08
C GLN A 114 20.75 5.44 1.62
N GLN A 115 20.64 4.44 0.74
CA GLN A 115 21.26 3.14 0.97
C GLN A 115 22.61 3.19 0.27
N THR A 116 23.66 3.23 1.08
CA THR A 116 25.00 2.82 0.70
C THR A 116 24.94 1.35 0.29
N GLY A 117 24.62 1.10 -0.98
CA GLY A 117 24.57 -0.24 -1.54
C GLY A 117 25.02 -0.14 -2.98
N GLY A 118 26.13 -0.80 -3.30
CA GLY A 118 26.75 -0.76 -4.62
C GLY A 118 25.74 -0.99 -5.74
N ILE A 119 26.00 -0.37 -6.89
CA ILE A 119 25.32 -0.65 -8.15
C ILE A 119 25.17 -2.17 -8.26
N PHE A 120 23.94 -2.64 -8.48
CA PHE A 120 23.66 -4.08 -8.62
C PHE A 120 24.61 -4.67 -9.67
N LYS A 121 25.57 -5.47 -9.22
CA LYS A 121 26.47 -6.21 -10.09
C LYS A 121 25.77 -7.51 -10.45
N LYS A 122 25.34 -7.60 -11.70
CA LYS A 122 24.81 -8.85 -12.27
C LYS A 122 25.85 -9.95 -12.05
N PRO A 123 25.49 -11.09 -11.42
CA PRO A 123 26.41 -12.20 -11.29
C PRO A 123 26.68 -12.86 -12.64
N SER A 124 27.81 -13.54 -12.76
CA SER A 124 27.98 -14.56 -13.78
C SER A 124 27.31 -15.86 -13.35
N LEU A 125 26.99 -16.73 -14.30
CA LEU A 125 26.52 -18.09 -14.00
C LEU A 125 27.51 -18.83 -13.09
N ALA A 126 28.82 -18.65 -13.32
CA ALA A 126 29.87 -19.24 -12.50
C ALA A 126 29.81 -18.78 -11.03
N ASP A 127 29.50 -17.49 -10.79
CA ASP A 127 29.33 -16.97 -9.42
C ASP A 127 28.13 -17.62 -8.73
N VAL A 128 27.02 -17.81 -9.46
CA VAL A 128 25.81 -18.47 -8.93
C VAL A 128 26.09 -19.93 -8.61
N VAL A 129 26.76 -20.66 -9.51
CA VAL A 129 27.16 -22.07 -9.32
C VAL A 129 28.08 -22.21 -8.12
N THR A 130 29.10 -21.38 -8.03
CA THR A 130 30.07 -21.38 -6.91
C THR A 130 29.34 -21.15 -5.60
N TYR A 131 28.46 -20.15 -5.55
CA TYR A 131 27.70 -19.81 -4.37
C TYR A 131 26.71 -20.92 -3.93
N CYS A 132 26.03 -21.57 -4.89
CA CYS A 132 25.17 -22.72 -4.59
C CYS A 132 25.98 -23.91 -4.06
N ARG A 133 27.17 -24.15 -4.62
CA ARG A 133 28.07 -25.25 -4.21
C ARG A 133 28.66 -25.02 -2.82
N GLU A 134 29.16 -23.83 -2.54
CA GLU A 134 29.74 -23.44 -1.24
C GLU A 134 28.74 -23.59 -0.08
N ARG A 135 27.45 -23.38 -0.35
CA ARG A 135 26.40 -23.46 0.66
C ARG A 135 25.69 -24.82 0.74
N GLY A 136 26.00 -25.76 -0.15
CA GLY A 136 25.28 -27.03 -0.23
C GLY A 136 23.81 -26.87 -0.64
N SER A 137 23.50 -25.84 -1.43
CA SER A 137 22.15 -25.55 -1.90
C SER A 137 21.70 -26.55 -2.98
N VAL A 138 20.49 -27.10 -2.84
CA VAL A 138 19.88 -28.06 -3.81
C VAL A 138 19.29 -27.35 -5.06
N THR A 139 19.46 -26.04 -5.18
CA THR A 139 18.86 -25.27 -6.28
C THR A 139 19.68 -25.42 -7.55
N ASP A 140 19.00 -25.70 -8.67
CA ASP A 140 19.60 -25.61 -9.99
C ASP A 140 20.00 -24.15 -10.31
N ALA A 141 21.32 -23.92 -10.32
CA ALA A 141 21.93 -22.63 -10.57
C ALA A 141 21.61 -22.09 -11.98
N GLN A 142 21.49 -22.97 -12.98
CA GLN A 142 21.18 -22.61 -14.35
C GLN A 142 19.75 -22.09 -14.45
N ALA A 143 18.78 -22.84 -13.92
CA ALA A 143 17.38 -22.43 -13.90
C ALA A 143 17.16 -21.11 -13.14
N PHE A 144 17.88 -20.89 -12.04
CA PHE A 144 17.84 -19.61 -11.31
C PHE A 144 18.37 -18.46 -12.18
N PHE A 145 19.51 -18.66 -12.84
CA PHE A 145 20.14 -17.64 -13.67
C PHE A 145 19.25 -17.26 -14.85
N ASP A 146 18.77 -18.24 -15.63
CA ASP A 146 17.95 -17.99 -16.82
C ASP A 146 16.61 -17.33 -16.50
N PHE A 147 16.01 -17.67 -15.36
CA PHE A 147 14.76 -17.03 -14.89
C PHE A 147 14.94 -15.55 -14.61
N TYR A 148 16.02 -15.15 -13.94
CA TYR A 148 16.25 -13.74 -13.65
C TYR A 148 16.87 -12.99 -14.82
N GLU A 149 17.62 -13.67 -15.69
CA GLU A 149 18.14 -13.12 -16.93
C GLU A 149 17.01 -12.71 -17.87
N SER A 150 16.03 -13.60 -18.10
CA SER A 150 14.84 -13.29 -18.91
C SER A 150 13.97 -12.15 -18.33
N LYS A 151 14.09 -11.87 -17.03
CA LYS A 151 13.40 -10.76 -16.34
C LYS A 151 14.24 -9.49 -16.21
N GLY A 152 15.42 -9.44 -16.80
CA GLY A 152 16.34 -8.30 -16.68
C GLY A 152 16.74 -8.03 -15.22
N TRP A 153 16.83 -9.08 -14.41
CA TRP A 153 17.12 -9.03 -12.97
C TRP A 153 16.16 -8.14 -12.17
N MET A 154 14.87 -8.18 -12.49
CA MET A 154 13.81 -7.43 -11.79
C MET A 154 13.05 -8.30 -10.77
N ILE A 155 12.69 -7.69 -9.64
CA ILE A 155 11.73 -8.20 -8.65
C ILE A 155 10.56 -7.22 -8.58
N GLY A 156 9.42 -7.61 -9.18
CA GLY A 156 8.26 -6.73 -9.33
C GLY A 156 8.59 -5.54 -10.24
N ARG A 157 8.41 -4.31 -9.75
CA ARG A 157 8.70 -3.07 -10.50
C ARG A 157 10.14 -2.56 -10.33
N ASN A 158 10.96 -3.21 -9.49
CA ASN A 158 12.29 -2.73 -9.10
C ASN A 158 13.38 -3.72 -9.54
N LYS A 159 14.59 -3.21 -9.84
CA LYS A 159 15.77 -4.07 -10.03
C LYS A 159 16.16 -4.77 -8.72
N MET A 160 16.62 -6.00 -8.84
CA MET A 160 17.16 -6.80 -7.75
C MET A 160 18.37 -6.08 -7.14
N LYS A 161 18.51 -6.18 -5.81
CA LYS A 161 19.63 -5.57 -5.07
C LYS A 161 20.71 -6.58 -4.68
N ASP A 162 20.30 -7.81 -4.36
CA ASP A 162 21.18 -8.88 -3.93
C ASP A 162 20.66 -10.22 -4.44
N TRP A 163 21.37 -10.82 -5.39
CA TRP A 163 21.03 -12.11 -5.99
C TRP A 163 21.27 -13.28 -5.05
N ARG A 164 22.22 -13.17 -4.11
CA ARG A 164 22.50 -14.20 -3.09
C ARG A 164 21.33 -14.31 -2.11
N ALA A 165 20.71 -13.18 -1.77
CA ALA A 165 19.46 -13.14 -1.02
C ALA A 165 18.30 -13.80 -1.77
N ALA A 166 18.19 -13.55 -3.08
CA ALA A 166 17.14 -14.15 -3.91
C ALA A 166 17.25 -15.69 -3.95
N ILE A 167 18.46 -16.26 -4.02
CA ILE A 167 18.68 -17.71 -3.95
C ILE A 167 18.12 -18.30 -2.64
N ARG A 168 18.33 -17.65 -1.49
CA ARG A 168 17.79 -18.09 -0.19
C ARG A 168 16.26 -18.21 -0.18
N THR A 169 15.58 -17.28 -0.84
CA THR A 169 14.12 -17.30 -0.94
C THR A 169 13.62 -18.30 -1.99
N TRP A 170 14.39 -18.46 -3.08
CA TRP A 170 14.08 -19.39 -4.16
C TRP A 170 14.06 -20.85 -3.68
N GLU A 171 15.03 -21.22 -2.85
CA GLU A 171 15.11 -22.53 -2.18
C GLU A 171 13.85 -22.87 -1.38
N LYS A 172 13.39 -21.94 -0.53
CA LYS A 172 12.19 -22.13 0.30
C LYS A 172 10.92 -22.30 -0.54
N LYS A 173 10.85 -21.63 -1.70
CA LYS A 173 9.69 -21.71 -2.60
C LYS A 173 9.61 -23.05 -3.32
N GLN A 174 10.74 -23.63 -3.75
CA GLN A 174 10.78 -24.96 -4.36
C GLN A 174 10.31 -26.07 -3.39
N GLN A 175 10.61 -25.94 -2.09
CA GLN A 175 10.09 -26.85 -1.05
C GLN A 175 8.59 -26.67 -0.78
N ALA A 176 8.08 -25.42 -0.79
CA ALA A 176 6.67 -25.14 -0.50
C ALA A 176 5.70 -25.46 -1.65
N VAL A 177 6.17 -25.49 -2.91
CA VAL A 177 5.33 -25.82 -4.09
C VAL A 177 4.82 -27.27 -4.04
N ARG A 178 5.42 -28.16 -3.23
CA ARG A 178 4.91 -29.52 -3.03
C ARG A 178 3.65 -29.62 -2.15
N HIS A 179 3.21 -28.53 -1.50
CA HIS A 179 2.09 -28.58 -0.54
C HIS A 179 0.90 -27.67 -0.84
N ASN A 180 0.92 -26.91 -1.94
CA ASN A 180 -0.12 -25.91 -2.25
C ASN A 180 -0.83 -26.16 -3.59
N SER A 181 -1.14 -27.42 -3.89
CA SER A 181 -2.28 -27.72 -4.76
C SER A 181 -3.54 -27.46 -3.94
N ALA A 182 -3.90 -26.18 -3.78
CA ALA A 182 -5.19 -25.81 -3.21
C ALA A 182 -6.26 -26.29 -4.20
N ASP A 183 -6.98 -27.31 -3.77
CA ASP A 183 -8.16 -27.88 -4.40
C ASP A 183 -9.06 -26.73 -4.88
N HIS A 184 -9.30 -26.66 -6.19
CA HIS A 184 -10.26 -25.72 -6.74
C HIS A 184 -11.64 -26.33 -6.52
N ASP A 185 -12.20 -26.04 -5.35
CA ASP A 185 -13.56 -26.42 -4.96
C ASP A 185 -14.56 -25.62 -5.82
N ASN A 186 -14.79 -26.10 -7.04
CA ASN A 186 -15.64 -25.49 -8.08
C ASN A 186 -17.11 -25.89 -7.92
N GLU A 187 -17.64 -25.83 -6.70
CA GLU A 187 -19.04 -26.17 -6.43
C GLU A 187 -19.67 -25.26 -5.37
N LYS A 188 -19.63 -23.94 -5.59
CA LYS A 188 -20.53 -23.01 -4.91
C LYS A 188 -21.22 -22.09 -5.90
N ARG A 189 -22.47 -22.44 -6.19
CA ARG A 189 -23.44 -21.63 -6.94
C ARG A 189 -24.03 -20.60 -5.99
N TYR A 190 -23.77 -19.31 -6.21
CA TYR A 190 -24.34 -18.24 -5.41
C TYR A 190 -25.65 -17.75 -6.05
N GLU A 191 -26.69 -17.59 -5.23
CA GLU A 191 -27.86 -16.80 -5.62
C GLU A 191 -27.49 -15.32 -5.66
N LYS A 192 -27.93 -14.64 -6.71
CA LYS A 192 -27.76 -13.20 -6.90
C LYS A 192 -28.99 -12.50 -6.34
N PHE A 193 -28.77 -11.46 -5.55
CA PHE A 193 -29.74 -10.39 -5.31
C PHE A 193 -29.34 -9.19 -6.17
#